data_AF-A0A151BJF2-F1
#
_entry.id   AF-A0A151BJF2-F1
#
_cell.length_a   1.000
_cell.length_b   1.000
_cell.length_c   1.000
_cell.angle_alpha   90.00
_cell.angle_beta   90.00
_cell.angle_gamma   90.00
#
_symmetry.space_group_name_H-M   'P 1'
#
loop_
_entity.id
_entity.type
_entity.pdbx_description
1 polymer ?
#
loop_
_entity_poly.entity_id
_entity_poly.type
_entity_poly.pdbx_seq_one_letter_code
_entity_poly.pdbx_strand_id
1 'polypeptide(L)'
;MLILAELTGRFGRVSIMAALAAFATRFVRRSSSLYALTVGLGYALAGFTFELLFFLPLAERLKGKTRKAYLLGSSVLSGVVALVPYLVFNYWMLGLYGFLAYSPRYVYSLVKGTILSFLGTLLGISLLPKLETWKSKVRT
;
A
#
# COMPACT_ATOMS: atom_id res chain seq x y z
N MET A 1 -1.91 -3.66 5.43
CA MET A 1 -2.55 -4.20 4.21
C MET A 1 -2.71 -5.71 4.29
N LEU A 2 -1.63 -6.47 4.47
CA LEU A 2 -1.65 -7.94 4.55
C LEU A 2 -2.66 -8.51 5.57
N ILE A 3 -2.64 -8.04 6.82
CA ILE A 3 -3.57 -8.52 7.86
C ILE A 3 -5.03 -8.25 7.47
N LEU A 4 -5.30 -7.07 6.91
CA LEU A 4 -6.64 -6.69 6.45
C LEU A 4 -7.10 -7.55 5.26
N ALA A 5 -6.23 -7.81 4.29
CA ALA A 5 -6.54 -8.69 3.18
C ALA A 5 -6.91 -10.10 3.67
N GLU A 6 -6.14 -10.64 4.61
CA GLU A 6 -6.35 -11.98 5.18
C GLU A 6 -7.64 -12.09 6.02
N LEU A 7 -7.93 -11.05 6.82
CA LEU A 7 -9.12 -10.97 7.66
C LEU A 7 -10.39 -10.76 6.84
N THR A 8 -10.33 -9.88 5.85
CA THR A 8 -11.53 -9.52 5.09
C THR A 8 -11.84 -10.53 3.99
N GLY A 9 -10.82 -11.15 3.38
CA GLY A 9 -10.98 -12.16 2.32
C GLY A 9 -11.76 -11.68 1.10
N ARG A 10 -11.98 -10.36 0.95
CA ARG A 10 -12.72 -9.76 -0.16
C ARG A 10 -11.87 -8.67 -0.80
N PHE A 11 -11.81 -8.71 -2.13
CA PHE A 11 -11.15 -7.70 -2.94
C PHE A 11 -11.79 -6.31 -2.74
N GLY A 12 -10.98 -5.25 -2.79
CA GLY A 12 -11.39 -3.84 -2.72
C GLY A 12 -11.43 -3.24 -1.31
N ARG A 13 -11.43 -4.04 -0.24
CA ARG A 13 -11.55 -3.53 1.13
C ARG A 13 -10.28 -2.83 1.61
N VAL A 14 -9.11 -3.37 1.27
CA VAL A 14 -7.82 -2.76 1.61
C VAL A 14 -7.65 -1.45 0.83
N SER A 15 -8.02 -1.41 -0.45
CA SER A 15 -8.00 -0.19 -1.26
C SER A 15 -8.87 0.92 -0.67
N ILE A 16 -10.14 0.61 -0.35
CA ILE A 16 -11.08 1.58 0.23
C ILE A 16 -10.58 2.09 1.58
N MET A 17 -10.12 1.19 2.46
CA MET A 17 -9.61 1.59 3.78
C MET A 17 -8.34 2.44 3.66
N ALA A 18 -7.44 2.10 2.72
CA ALA A 18 -6.24 2.89 2.47
C ALA A 18 -6.58 4.29 1.93
N ALA A 19 -7.54 4.38 1.01
CA ALA A 19 -8.04 5.65 0.49
C ALA A 19 -8.64 6.50 1.60
N LEU A 20 -9.60 5.95 2.36
CA LEU A 20 -10.26 6.66 3.47
C LEU A 20 -9.27 7.12 4.53
N ALA A 21 -8.34 6.26 4.94
CA ALA A 21 -7.30 6.63 5.91
C ALA A 21 -6.42 7.78 5.39
N ALA A 22 -6.02 7.71 4.11
CA ALA A 22 -5.19 8.71 3.47
C ALA A 22 -5.90 10.06 3.28
N PHE A 23 -7.21 10.05 2.99
CA PHE A 23 -8.03 11.25 2.91
C PHE A 23 -8.26 11.86 4.29
N ALA A 24 -8.70 11.05 5.27
CA ALA A 24 -9.00 11.51 6.62
C ALA A 24 -7.80 12.20 7.27
N THR A 25 -6.61 11.59 7.20
CA THR A 25 -5.39 12.20 7.76
C THR A 25 -5.00 13.51 7.10
N ARG A 26 -5.28 13.70 5.80
CA ARG A 26 -4.92 14.92 5.07
C ARG A 26 -5.95 16.03 5.18
N PHE A 27 -7.23 15.67 5.31
CA PHE A 27 -8.30 16.61 5.59
C PHE A 27 -8.06 17.29 6.95
N VAL A 28 -7.71 16.51 7.97
CA VAL A 28 -7.34 17.02 9.30
C VAL A 28 -6.09 17.90 9.25
N ARG A 29 -5.11 17.56 8.41
CA ARG A 29 -3.83 18.29 8.31
C ARG A 29 -3.90 19.59 7.48
N ARG A 30 -5.07 20.03 7.02
CA ARG A 30 -5.26 21.21 6.14
C ARG A 30 -4.23 21.30 5.00
N SER A 31 -3.99 20.19 4.31
CA SER A 31 -3.18 20.22 3.08
C SER A 31 -4.02 20.77 1.92
N SER A 32 -3.41 21.48 0.96
CA SER A 32 -4.11 21.96 -0.24
C SER A 32 -4.93 20.84 -0.88
N SER A 33 -6.21 21.08 -1.16
CA SER A 33 -7.20 20.07 -1.62
C SER A 33 -6.66 19.13 -2.71
N LEU A 34 -5.98 19.68 -3.72
CA LEU A 34 -5.42 18.91 -4.84
C LEU A 34 -4.27 17.97 -4.44
N TYR A 35 -3.41 18.39 -3.51
CA TYR A 35 -2.38 17.53 -2.94
C TYR A 35 -2.99 16.39 -2.10
N ALA A 36 -4.06 16.67 -1.36
CA ALA A 36 -4.75 15.65 -0.58
C ALA A 36 -5.37 14.58 -1.48
N LEU A 37 -6.00 14.99 -2.58
CA LEU A 37 -6.61 14.10 -3.58
C LEU A 37 -5.57 13.22 -4.28
N THR A 38 -4.50 13.81 -4.79
CA THR A 38 -3.44 13.09 -5.54
C THR A 38 -2.76 12.05 -4.68
N VAL A 39 -2.43 12.40 -3.44
CA VAL A 39 -1.80 11.44 -2.53
C VAL A 39 -2.82 10.39 -2.06
N GLY A 40 -4.08 10.76 -1.79
CA GLY A 40 -5.16 9.81 -1.50
C GLY A 40 -5.35 8.77 -2.60
N LEU A 41 -5.34 9.21 -3.87
CA LEU A 41 -5.33 8.36 -5.06
C LEU A 41 -4.12 7.42 -5.09
N GLY A 42 -2.94 7.91 -4.73
CA GLY A 42 -1.73 7.10 -4.59
C GLY A 42 -1.93 5.94 -3.60
N TYR A 43 -2.43 6.22 -2.40
CA TYR A 43 -2.69 5.18 -1.40
C TYR A 43 -3.81 4.20 -1.83
N ALA A 44 -4.83 4.69 -2.53
CA ALA A 44 -5.87 3.82 -3.10
C ALA A 44 -5.27 2.86 -4.14
N LEU A 45 -4.44 3.37 -5.06
CA LEU A 45 -3.74 2.55 -6.05
C LEU A 45 -2.77 1.55 -5.40
N ALA A 46 -2.10 1.95 -4.32
CA ALA A 46 -1.28 1.04 -3.53
C ALA A 46 -2.09 -0.11 -2.93
N GLY A 47 -3.22 0.20 -2.30
CA GLY A 47 -4.12 -0.82 -1.75
C GLY A 47 -4.68 -1.74 -2.84
N PHE A 48 -5.09 -1.17 -3.97
CA PHE A 48 -5.58 -1.91 -5.14
C PHE A 48 -4.52 -2.83 -5.74
N THR A 49 -3.30 -2.34 -5.97
CA THR A 49 -2.20 -3.15 -6.50
C THR A 49 -1.79 -4.26 -5.55
N PHE A 50 -1.76 -3.98 -4.24
CA PHE A 50 -1.53 -5.02 -3.25
C PHE A 50 -2.62 -6.10 -3.29
N GLU A 51 -3.91 -5.72 -3.34
CA GLU A 51 -5.02 -6.68 -3.44
C GLU A 51 -4.98 -7.49 -4.73
N LEU A 52 -4.66 -6.86 -5.85
CA LEU A 52 -4.55 -7.54 -7.15
C LEU A 52 -3.45 -8.60 -7.10
N LEU A 53 -2.28 -8.26 -6.54
CA LEU A 53 -1.19 -9.21 -6.33
C LEU A 53 -1.54 -10.27 -5.28
N PHE A 54 -2.28 -9.92 -4.24
CA PHE A 54 -2.65 -10.84 -3.17
C PHE A 54 -3.69 -11.89 -3.62
N PHE A 55 -4.70 -11.48 -4.37
CA PHE A 55 -5.80 -12.35 -4.85
C PHE A 55 -5.52 -13.01 -6.21
N LEU A 56 -4.34 -12.81 -6.79
CA LEU A 56 -3.91 -13.55 -7.98
C LEU A 56 -3.85 -15.06 -7.65
N PRO A 57 -4.39 -15.95 -8.50
CA PRO A 57 -4.36 -17.40 -8.27
C PRO A 57 -2.93 -17.96 -8.16
N LEU A 58 -1.93 -17.22 -8.63
CA LEU A 58 -0.52 -17.53 -8.43
C LEU A 58 -0.11 -17.47 -6.94
N ALA A 59 -0.64 -16.50 -6.19
CA ALA A 59 -0.35 -16.31 -4.78
C ALA A 59 -0.91 -17.44 -3.91
N GLU A 60 -2.07 -18.00 -4.29
CA GLU A 60 -2.70 -19.15 -3.61
C GLU A 60 -1.97 -20.47 -3.85
N ARG A 61 -1.32 -20.61 -5.02
CA ARG A 61 -0.52 -21.81 -5.36
C ARG A 61 0.81 -21.86 -4.61
N LEU A 62 1.32 -20.72 -4.13
CA LEU A 62 2.59 -20.65 -3.41
C LEU A 62 2.41 -21.03 -1.93
N LYS A 63 3.30 -21.90 -1.41
CA LYS A 63 3.29 -22.32 0.00
C LYS A 63 4.61 -22.03 0.70
N GLY A 64 4.57 -21.78 2.02
CA GLY A 64 5.76 -21.64 2.85
C GLY A 64 6.60 -20.38 2.58
N LYS A 65 7.91 -20.55 2.37
CA LYS A 65 8.88 -19.44 2.20
C LYS A 65 8.66 -18.62 0.93
N THR A 66 8.24 -19.27 -0.17
CA THR A 66 8.00 -18.59 -1.45
C THR A 66 6.78 -17.65 -1.38
N ARG A 67 5.71 -18.05 -0.68
CA ARG A 67 4.55 -17.18 -0.41
C ARG A 67 4.96 -15.94 0.39
N LYS A 68 5.83 -16.09 1.40
CA LYS A 68 6.34 -14.96 2.20
C LYS A 68 7.14 -13.97 1.34
N ALA A 69 8.05 -14.48 0.51
CA ALA A 69 8.83 -13.64 -0.40
C ALA A 69 7.94 -12.91 -1.41
N TYR A 70 6.93 -13.59 -1.96
CA TYR A 70 5.95 -13.00 -2.87
C TYR A 70 5.16 -11.85 -2.23
N LEU A 71 4.67 -12.05 -1.00
CA LEU A 71 3.93 -11.04 -0.25
C LEU A 71 4.79 -9.82 0.12
N LEU A 72 6.07 -10.04 0.42
CA LEU A 72 7.02 -8.94 0.62
C LEU A 72 7.26 -8.18 -0.69
N GLY A 73 7.45 -8.88 -1.80
CA GLY A 73 7.59 -8.28 -3.13
C GLY A 73 6.37 -7.46 -3.54
N SER A 74 5.15 -7.97 -3.31
CA SER A 74 3.92 -7.24 -3.60
C SER A 74 3.77 -5.99 -2.73
N SER A 75 4.21 -6.04 -1.46
CA SER A 75 4.22 -4.87 -0.58
C SER A 75 5.15 -3.77 -1.08
N VAL A 76 6.34 -4.12 -1.59
CA VAL A 76 7.28 -3.15 -2.16
C VAL A 76 6.72 -2.55 -3.44
N LEU A 77 6.21 -3.39 -4.36
CA LEU A 77 5.59 -2.93 -5.60
C LEU A 77 4.43 -1.96 -5.34
N SER A 78 3.53 -2.31 -4.43
CA SER A 78 2.41 -1.44 -4.05
C SER A 78 2.87 -0.10 -3.46
N GLY A 79 3.95 -0.10 -2.66
CA GLY A 79 4.57 1.13 -2.14
C GLY A 79 5.16 2.03 -3.23
N VAL A 80 5.77 1.45 -4.28
CA VAL A 80 6.28 2.20 -5.44
C VAL A 80 5.11 2.81 -6.23
N VAL A 81 4.06 2.03 -6.48
CA VAL A 81 2.88 2.48 -7.23
C VAL A 81 2.17 3.64 -6.52
N ALA A 82 2.23 3.69 -5.19
CA ALA A 82 1.65 4.77 -4.40
C ALA A 82 2.17 6.16 -4.79
N LEU A 83 3.39 6.26 -5.33
CA LEU A 83 3.97 7.53 -5.74
C LEU A 83 3.58 7.98 -7.13
N VAL A 84 3.05 7.11 -7.98
CA VAL A 84 2.80 7.44 -9.39
C VAL A 84 1.94 8.69 -9.52
N PRO A 85 0.78 8.83 -8.83
CA PRO A 85 -0.01 10.05 -8.92
C PRO A 85 0.72 11.29 -8.41
N TYR A 86 1.56 11.12 -7.38
CA TYR A 86 2.32 12.21 -6.78
C TYR A 86 3.44 12.72 -7.72
N LEU A 87 4.14 11.82 -8.41
CA LEU A 87 5.17 12.18 -9.39
C LEU A 87 4.55 12.87 -10.61
N VAL A 88 3.43 12.34 -11.13
CA VAL A 88 2.70 12.96 -12.26
C VAL A 88 2.23 14.36 -11.90
N PHE A 89 1.64 14.54 -10.71
CA PHE A 89 1.17 15.84 -10.24
C PHE A 89 2.32 16.86 -10.12
N ASN A 90 3.43 16.46 -9.51
CA ASN A 90 4.57 17.36 -9.35
C ASN A 90 5.25 17.71 -10.67
N TYR A 91 5.38 16.74 -11.58
CA TYR A 91 5.94 16.99 -12.90
C TYR A 91 5.11 18.02 -13.67
N TRP A 92 3.78 17.88 -13.62
CA TRP A 92 2.87 18.82 -14.24
C TRP A 92 2.91 20.21 -13.62
N MET A 93 3.04 20.31 -12.29
CA MET A 93 3.01 21.59 -11.56
C MET A 93 4.34 22.35 -11.55
N LEU A 94 5.47 21.64 -11.48
CA LEU A 94 6.81 22.24 -11.32
C LEU A 94 7.62 22.30 -12.63
N GLY A 95 7.15 21.63 -13.69
CA GLY A 95 7.90 21.43 -14.92
C GLY A 95 9.16 20.57 -14.72
N LEU A 96 9.92 20.35 -15.78
CA LEU A 96 11.07 19.43 -15.77
C LEU A 96 12.15 19.82 -14.73
N TYR A 97 12.54 21.09 -14.72
CA TYR A 97 13.62 21.57 -13.84
C TYR A 97 13.22 21.60 -12.36
N GLY A 98 11.99 22.05 -12.06
CA GLY A 98 11.47 22.04 -10.70
C GLY A 98 11.24 20.63 -10.16
N PHE A 99 10.81 19.70 -11.02
CA PHE A 99 10.67 18.28 -10.69
C PHE A 99 12.02 17.63 -10.34
N LEU A 100 13.07 17.88 -11.15
CA LEU A 100 14.41 17.36 -10.87
C LEU A 100 15.00 17.95 -9.58
N ALA A 101 14.82 19.25 -9.34
CA ALA A 101 15.28 19.89 -8.10
C ALA A 101 14.59 19.31 -6.85
N TYR A 102 13.33 18.92 -6.95
CA TYR A 102 12.58 18.29 -5.86
C TYR A 102 12.80 16.77 -5.72
N SER A 103 13.59 16.14 -6.60
CA SER A 103 13.85 14.71 -6.59
C SER A 103 14.30 14.13 -5.23
N PRO A 104 15.12 14.81 -4.39
CA PRO A 104 15.51 14.26 -3.09
C PRO A 104 14.30 14.02 -2.18
N ARG A 105 13.28 14.89 -2.27
CA ARG A 105 12.06 14.78 -1.47
C ARG A 105 11.19 13.60 -1.93
N TYR A 106 11.14 13.34 -3.23
CA TYR A 106 10.40 12.20 -3.79
C TYR A 106 11.06 10.88 -3.39
N VAL A 107 12.39 10.81 -3.48
CA VAL A 107 13.18 9.64 -3.07
C VAL A 107 13.01 9.37 -1.57
N TYR A 108 13.08 10.40 -0.73
CA TYR A 108 12.85 10.24 0.71
C TYR A 108 11.44 9.69 1.01
N SER A 109 10.41 10.22 0.33
CA SER A 109 9.04 9.72 0.49
C SER A 109 8.87 8.29 0.00
N LEU A 110 9.52 7.92 -1.12
CA LEU A 110 9.56 6.55 -1.63
C LEU A 110 10.14 5.61 -0.59
N VAL A 111 11.38 5.86 -0.18
CA VAL A 111 12.15 4.99 0.71
C VAL A 111 11.40 4.79 2.02
N LYS A 112 10.90 5.89 2.60
CA LYS A 112 10.08 5.82 3.82
C LYS A 112 8.82 4.98 3.61
N GLY A 113 8.08 5.21 2.52
CA GLY A 113 6.85 4.49 2.21
C GLY A 113 7.08 2.99 2.00
N THR A 114 8.10 2.63 1.21
CA THR A 114 8.45 1.24 0.93
C THR A 114 8.95 0.51 2.18
N ILE A 115 9.75 1.16 3.02
CA ILE A 115 10.23 0.58 4.29
C ILE A 115 9.05 0.33 5.23
N LEU A 116 8.15 1.29 5.39
CA LEU A 116 6.97 1.12 6.24
C LEU A 116 6.05 0.02 5.73
N SER A 117 5.82 -0.07 4.41
CA SER A 117 5.07 -1.17 3.79
C SER A 117 5.73 -2.52 4.02
N PHE A 118 7.05 -2.61 3.84
CA PHE A 118 7.82 -3.82 4.06
C PHE A 118 7.76 -4.27 5.53
N LEU A 119 8.01 -3.37 6.47
CA LEU A 119 7.92 -3.64 7.92
C LEU A 119 6.51 -4.05 8.33
N GLY A 120 5.48 -3.35 7.85
CA GLY A 120 4.09 -3.71 8.11
C GLY A 120 3.72 -5.09 7.57
N THR A 121 4.32 -5.49 6.45
CA THR A 121 4.11 -6.82 5.85
C THR A 121 4.85 -7.90 6.62
N LEU A 122 6.08 -7.62 7.08
CA LEU A 122 6.83 -8.51 7.98
C LEU A 122 6.07 -8.79 9.29
N LEU A 123 5.54 -7.74 9.92
CA LEU A 123 4.69 -7.87 11.11
C LEU A 123 3.40 -8.65 10.80
N GLY A 124 2.81 -8.43 9.63
CA GLY A 124 1.66 -9.22 9.18
C GLY A 124 2.00 -10.70 9.01
N ILE A 125 3.16 -11.03 8.47
CA ILE A 125 3.62 -12.42 8.27
C ILE A 125 3.86 -13.14 9.60
N SER A 126 4.37 -12.44 10.63
CA SER A 126 4.54 -13.06 11.95
C SER A 126 3.21 -13.27 12.70
N LEU A 127 2.19 -12.44 12.41
CA LEU A 127 0.86 -12.54 13.00
C LEU A 127 -0.11 -13.45 12.23
N LEU A 128 0.18 -13.73 10.95
CA LEU A 128 -0.57 -14.64 10.06
C LEU A 128 -0.98 -15.98 10.71
N PRO A 129 -0.08 -16.76 11.35
CA PRO A 129 -0.46 -18.03 11.98
C PRO A 129 -1.41 -17.86 13.17
N LYS A 130 -1.35 -16.72 13.89
CA LYS A 130 -2.30 -16.40 14.97
C LYS A 130 -3.66 -15.96 14.43
N LEU A 131 -3.69 -15.36 13.24
CA LEU A 131 -4.92 -14.96 12.56
C LEU A 131 -5.68 -16.16 11.98
N GLU A 132 -4.98 -17.14 11.41
CA GLU A 132 -5.60 -18.38 10.92
C GLU A 132 -6.32 -19.15 12.04
N THR A 133 -5.70 -19.26 13.22
CA THR A 133 -6.30 -19.93 14.40
C THR A 133 -7.51 -19.16 14.97
N TRP A 134 -7.50 -17.83 14.89
CA TRP A 134 -8.67 -17.01 15.25
C TRP A 134 -9.81 -17.13 14.23
N LYS A 135 -9.48 -17.12 12.93
CA LYS A 135 -10.45 -17.26 11.85
C LYS A 135 -11.15 -18.62 11.88
N SER A 136 -10.44 -19.70 12.24
CA SER A 136 -11.06 -21.01 12.44
C SER A 136 -12.00 -21.03 13.65
N LYS A 137 -11.65 -20.34 14.74
CA LYS A 137 -12.42 -20.31 15.99
C LYS A 137 -13.71 -19.48 15.91
N VAL A 138 -13.77 -18.48 15.03
CA VAL A 138 -14.96 -17.63 14.83
C VAL A 138 -15.93 -18.24 13.80
N ARG A 139 -15.48 -19.20 12.99
CA ARG A 139 -16.28 -19.86 11.95
C ARG A 139 -16.92 -21.18 12.39
N THR A 140 -16.51 -21.71 13.54
CA THR A 140 -17.18 -22.77 14.31
C THR A 140 -18.16 -22.16 15.29
#